data_AF-E0W4N5-F1
#
_entry.id   AF-E0W4N5-F1
#
_cell.length_a   1.000
_cell.length_b   1.000
_cell.length_c   1.000
_cell.angle_alpha   90.00
_cell.angle_beta   90.00
_cell.angle_gamma   90.00
#
_symmetry.space_group_name_H-M   'P 1'
#
loop_
_entity.id
_entity.type
_entity.pdbx_description
1 polymer ?
#
loop_
_entity_poly.entity_id
_entity_poly.type
_entity_poly.pdbx_seq_one_letter_code
_entity_poly.pdbx_strand_id
1 'polypeptide(L)'
;MGTLCILWLLVSIYSAGVNSSETSIRSKNALASDDSVRVLRVHESADVGNISNADEERVSSGAWVSRLAELDKKTSKFQKLDMQLAQKVWIYNGKNPKFMFKYLDIFNTWAKIDNSKRTIQWFRFTKAFRDKKGAGSSPNYDIYTLLRSKVPEDKLAITFESLKQIPDVRNLAETMQNYQLKLWIDQKETPTSIRRLLGIPHSTALKTERGRKDEILSTFIKMYNGGSKMTRSTTIV
;
A
#
# COMPACT_ATOMS: atom_id res chain seq x y z
N MET A 1 -14.86 -29.04 14.78
CA MET A 1 -13.60 -28.86 14.02
C MET A 1 -13.78 -28.34 12.58
N GLY A 2 -14.94 -28.46 11.93
CA GLY A 2 -15.08 -28.14 10.49
C GLY A 2 -14.83 -26.69 10.05
N THR A 3 -15.20 -25.68 10.84
CA THR A 3 -15.10 -24.26 10.44
C THR A 3 -13.66 -23.76 10.27
N LEU A 4 -12.72 -24.24 11.08
CA LEU A 4 -11.30 -23.90 10.91
C LEU A 4 -10.73 -24.45 9.59
N CYS A 5 -11.11 -25.67 9.21
CA CYS A 5 -10.62 -26.30 7.97
C CYS A 5 -11.04 -25.50 6.72
N ILE A 6 -12.30 -25.05 6.67
CA ILE A 6 -12.80 -24.26 5.53
C ILE A 6 -12.05 -22.91 5.43
N LEU A 7 -11.77 -22.24 6.55
CA LEU A 7 -10.97 -21.02 6.58
C LEU A 7 -9.52 -21.24 6.15
N TRP A 8 -8.88 -22.35 6.55
CA TRP A 8 -7.54 -22.70 6.07
C TRP A 8 -7.52 -23.01 4.57
N LEU A 9 -8.56 -23.66 4.04
CA LEU A 9 -8.70 -23.91 2.60
C LEU A 9 -8.90 -22.61 1.82
N LEU A 10 -9.73 -21.67 2.28
CA LEU A 10 -9.93 -20.36 1.64
C LEU A 10 -8.63 -19.52 1.62
N VAL A 11 -7.86 -19.51 2.71
CA VAL A 11 -6.53 -18.88 2.75
C VAL A 11 -5.54 -19.58 1.80
N SER A 12 -5.62 -20.90 1.65
CA SER A 12 -4.76 -21.68 0.74
C SER A 12 -5.11 -21.44 -0.73
N ILE A 13 -6.39 -21.33 -1.07
CA ILE A 13 -6.87 -20.94 -2.41
C ILE A 13 -6.32 -19.56 -2.81
N TYR A 14 -6.27 -18.60 -1.87
CA TYR A 14 -5.64 -17.30 -2.11
C TYR A 14 -4.11 -17.39 -2.34
N SER A 15 -3.41 -18.29 -1.65
CA SER A 15 -1.97 -18.48 -1.86
C SER A 15 -1.63 -19.10 -3.23
N ALA A 16 -2.51 -19.96 -3.77
CA ALA A 16 -2.37 -20.53 -5.10
C ALA A 16 -2.79 -19.55 -6.23
N GLY A 17 -3.91 -18.84 -6.06
CA GLY A 17 -4.51 -18.01 -7.10
C GLY A 17 -3.70 -16.80 -7.55
N VAL A 18 -2.70 -16.35 -6.77
CA VAL A 18 -1.81 -15.25 -7.17
C VAL A 18 -0.77 -15.69 -8.21
N ASN A 19 -0.30 -16.94 -8.12
CA ASN A 19 0.85 -17.43 -8.92
C ASN A 19 0.51 -17.62 -10.41
N SER A 20 -0.72 -18.01 -10.75
CA SER A 20 -1.14 -18.22 -12.15
C SER A 20 -1.20 -16.96 -13.01
N SER A 21 -1.15 -15.76 -12.41
CA SER A 21 -1.20 -14.50 -13.17
C SER A 21 0.17 -13.94 -13.56
N GLU A 22 1.25 -14.35 -12.89
CA GLU A 22 2.62 -13.92 -13.22
C GLU A 22 3.29 -14.82 -14.30
N THR A 23 2.89 -16.09 -14.42
CA THR A 23 3.44 -17.03 -15.43
C THR A 23 2.99 -16.71 -16.86
N SER A 24 1.74 -16.27 -17.05
CA SER A 24 1.16 -15.97 -18.37
C SER A 24 1.88 -14.83 -19.11
N ILE A 25 2.41 -13.85 -18.37
CA ILE A 25 3.10 -12.68 -18.96
C ILE A 25 4.50 -13.05 -19.48
N ARG A 26 5.16 -14.08 -18.92
CA ARG A 26 6.52 -14.47 -19.32
C ARG A 26 6.57 -15.41 -20.53
N SER A 27 5.45 -16.00 -20.94
CA SER A 27 5.38 -16.97 -22.06
C SER A 27 5.18 -16.34 -23.45
N LYS A 28 4.80 -15.06 -23.56
CA LYS A 28 4.38 -14.46 -24.85
C LYS A 28 5.46 -13.71 -25.64
N ASN A 29 6.69 -13.58 -25.11
CA ASN A 29 7.73 -12.75 -25.71
C ASN A 29 8.90 -13.55 -26.33
N ALA A 30 8.70 -14.82 -26.67
CA ALA A 30 9.76 -15.68 -27.19
C ALA A 30 9.25 -16.66 -28.28
N LEU A 31 8.81 -16.13 -29.42
CA LEU A 31 8.88 -16.73 -30.76
C LEU A 31 8.20 -15.79 -31.76
N ALA A 32 9.02 -14.97 -32.43
CA ALA A 32 8.63 -14.22 -33.61
C ALA A 32 9.72 -14.44 -34.68
N SER A 33 9.42 -15.34 -35.62
CA SER A 33 10.20 -15.54 -36.84
C SER A 33 9.25 -16.11 -37.89
N ASP A 34 9.16 -15.42 -39.03
CA ASP A 34 8.76 -15.86 -40.37
C ASP A 34 7.88 -17.13 -40.52
N ASP A 35 6.69 -16.99 -41.13
CA ASP A 35 6.62 -16.89 -42.60
C ASP A 35 5.22 -16.37 -43.04
N SER A 36 5.08 -16.02 -44.32
CA SER A 36 3.84 -15.53 -44.94
C SER A 36 3.06 -16.66 -45.62
N VAL A 37 1.71 -16.57 -45.69
CA VAL A 37 0.89 -16.86 -46.90
C VAL A 37 -0.62 -16.57 -46.66
N ARG A 38 -1.32 -16.36 -47.78
CA ARG A 38 -2.65 -15.77 -47.98
C ARG A 38 -3.88 -16.67 -47.71
N VAL A 39 -4.94 -16.01 -47.20
CA VAL A 39 -6.36 -16.00 -47.71
C VAL A 39 -7.21 -17.29 -47.66
N LEU A 40 -8.36 -17.20 -46.98
CA LEU A 40 -9.69 -17.27 -47.61
C LEU A 40 -10.79 -16.60 -46.75
N ARG A 41 -11.84 -16.09 -47.40
CA ARG A 41 -12.99 -15.35 -46.82
C ARG A 41 -14.28 -16.04 -47.24
N VAL A 42 -15.19 -16.32 -46.29
CA VAL A 42 -16.59 -16.73 -46.52
C VAL A 42 -17.50 -15.97 -45.52
N HIS A 43 -18.80 -15.89 -45.81
CA HIS A 43 -19.74 -14.83 -45.41
C HIS A 43 -20.89 -15.31 -44.51
N GLU A 44 -21.47 -14.41 -43.68
CA GLU A 44 -22.77 -14.53 -42.95
C GLU A 44 -22.99 -15.74 -42.01
N SER A 45 -23.82 -15.72 -40.96
CA SER A 45 -24.57 -14.69 -40.20
C SER A 45 -24.76 -15.23 -38.76
N ALA A 46 -25.25 -14.53 -37.71
CA ALA A 46 -25.80 -13.17 -37.58
C ALA A 46 -25.50 -12.60 -36.16
N ASP A 47 -26.13 -11.48 -35.82
CA ASP A 47 -26.50 -10.92 -34.50
C ASP A 47 -25.81 -11.44 -33.21
N VAL A 48 -25.07 -10.54 -32.52
CA VAL A 48 -25.31 -10.10 -31.13
C VAL A 48 -24.51 -8.81 -30.94
N GLY A 49 -25.17 -7.75 -30.46
CA GLY A 49 -24.54 -6.43 -30.33
C GLY A 49 -23.39 -6.38 -29.32
N ASN A 50 -22.36 -5.58 -29.63
CA ASN A 50 -21.45 -5.05 -28.60
C ASN A 50 -21.31 -3.54 -28.79
N ILE A 51 -22.04 -2.80 -27.97
CA ILE A 51 -22.00 -1.33 -27.94
C ILE A 51 -20.59 -0.90 -27.52
N SER A 52 -19.89 -0.20 -28.40
CA SER A 52 -18.61 0.43 -28.11
C SER A 52 -18.81 1.69 -27.26
N ASN A 53 -19.12 1.51 -25.97
CA ASN A 53 -18.93 2.53 -24.95
C ASN A 53 -17.53 2.27 -24.34
N ALA A 54 -16.48 2.99 -24.71
CA ALA A 54 -16.31 4.45 -24.67
C ALA A 54 -16.38 5.07 -23.26
N ASP A 55 -16.26 4.25 -22.21
CA ASP A 55 -15.98 4.73 -20.85
C ASP A 55 -14.47 4.91 -20.63
N GLU A 56 -13.84 5.77 -21.46
CA GLU A 56 -12.64 6.48 -21.05
C GLU A 56 -13.04 7.55 -20.01
N GLU A 57 -13.42 7.11 -18.80
CA GLU A 57 -13.62 8.03 -17.68
C GLU A 57 -12.25 8.62 -17.27
N ARG A 58 -11.89 9.71 -17.95
CA ARG A 58 -10.76 10.58 -17.64
C ARG A 58 -10.96 11.18 -16.25
N VAL A 59 -10.49 10.49 -15.21
CA VAL A 59 -10.39 11.08 -13.87
C VAL A 59 -9.35 12.20 -13.92
N SER A 60 -9.85 13.41 -14.12
CA SER A 60 -9.05 14.63 -14.16
C SER A 60 -8.52 14.98 -12.76
N SER A 61 -7.28 14.60 -12.49
CA SER A 61 -6.28 15.46 -11.83
C SER A 61 -4.90 14.82 -11.97
N GLY A 62 -3.83 15.61 -11.94
CA GLY A 62 -2.44 15.14 -11.91
C GLY A 62 -2.03 14.49 -10.58
N ALA A 63 -2.95 13.79 -9.91
CA ALA A 63 -2.74 13.12 -8.64
C ALA A 63 -2.20 11.70 -8.86
N TRP A 64 -0.99 11.44 -8.40
CA TRP A 64 -0.36 10.12 -8.49
C TRP A 64 -1.16 9.05 -7.73
N VAL A 65 -1.42 7.91 -8.37
CA VAL A 65 -2.10 6.75 -7.77
C VAL A 65 -1.07 5.70 -7.31
N SER A 66 -1.26 5.15 -6.11
CA SER A 66 -0.36 4.15 -5.54
C SER A 66 -0.67 2.73 -6.00
N ARG A 67 0.38 1.91 -6.19
CA ARG A 67 0.23 0.47 -6.46
C ARG A 67 -0.61 -0.25 -5.41
N LEU A 68 -0.54 0.19 -4.14
CA LEU A 68 -1.38 -0.35 -3.07
C LEU A 68 -2.86 0.02 -3.28
N ALA A 69 -3.16 1.26 -3.69
CA ALA A 69 -4.53 1.68 -4.03
C ALA A 69 -5.07 0.94 -5.26
N GLU A 70 -4.26 0.74 -6.31
CA GLU A 70 -4.61 -0.08 -7.48
C GLU A 70 -4.92 -1.52 -7.08
N LEU A 71 -4.05 -2.15 -6.27
CA LEU A 71 -4.25 -3.50 -5.75
C LEU A 71 -5.51 -3.62 -4.89
N ASP A 72 -5.87 -2.58 -4.13
CA ASP A 72 -7.11 -2.55 -3.37
C ASP A 72 -8.35 -2.34 -4.26
N LYS A 73 -8.28 -1.44 -5.25
CA LYS A 73 -9.35 -1.20 -6.24
C LYS A 73 -9.65 -2.47 -7.04
N LYS A 74 -8.62 -3.23 -7.40
CA LYS A 74 -8.72 -4.54 -8.09
C LYS A 74 -9.19 -5.69 -7.18
N THR A 75 -9.25 -5.51 -5.86
CA THR A 75 -9.73 -6.56 -4.93
C THR A 75 -11.25 -6.50 -4.81
N SER A 76 -11.94 -7.61 -5.07
CA SER A 76 -13.41 -7.62 -5.13
C SER A 76 -14.05 -7.37 -3.76
N LYS A 77 -15.31 -6.89 -3.76
CA LYS A 77 -16.06 -6.66 -2.51
C LYS A 77 -16.18 -7.94 -1.67
N PHE A 78 -16.44 -9.09 -2.30
CA PHE A 78 -16.47 -10.39 -1.63
C PHE A 78 -15.13 -10.77 -1.00
N GLN A 79 -14.01 -10.57 -1.70
CA GLN A 79 -12.67 -10.82 -1.14
C GLN A 79 -12.39 -9.90 0.06
N LYS A 80 -12.79 -8.62 0.01
CA LYS A 80 -12.64 -7.70 1.15
C LYS A 80 -13.46 -8.15 2.35
N LEU A 81 -14.70 -8.63 2.15
CA LEU A 81 -15.56 -9.14 3.22
C LEU A 81 -15.00 -10.42 3.85
N ASP A 82 -14.56 -11.39 3.04
CA ASP A 82 -13.90 -12.62 3.52
C ASP A 82 -12.65 -12.30 4.35
N MET A 83 -11.79 -11.41 3.85
CA MET A 83 -10.61 -10.93 4.59
C MET A 83 -10.99 -10.27 5.92
N GLN A 84 -12.06 -9.46 5.97
CA GLN A 84 -12.53 -8.83 7.21
C GLN A 84 -13.09 -9.86 8.22
N LEU A 85 -13.83 -10.87 7.74
CA LEU A 85 -14.34 -11.95 8.58
C LEU A 85 -13.19 -12.78 9.15
N ALA A 86 -12.23 -13.17 8.32
CA ALA A 86 -11.01 -13.83 8.76
C ALA A 86 -10.29 -12.99 9.81
N GLN A 87 -10.03 -11.70 9.57
CA GLN A 87 -9.39 -10.80 10.54
C GLN A 87 -10.11 -10.79 11.90
N LYS A 88 -11.46 -10.70 11.93
CA LYS A 88 -12.25 -10.78 13.16
C LYS A 88 -12.04 -12.10 13.92
N VAL A 89 -11.96 -13.22 13.20
CA VAL A 89 -11.67 -14.56 13.77
C VAL A 89 -10.24 -14.64 14.32
N TRP A 90 -9.23 -14.16 13.58
CA TRP A 90 -7.84 -14.10 14.06
C TRP A 90 -7.73 -13.27 15.37
N ILE A 91 -8.39 -12.10 15.45
CA ILE A 91 -8.39 -11.26 16.67
C ILE A 91 -9.17 -11.91 17.82
N TYR A 92 -10.27 -12.62 17.54
CA TYR A 92 -11.00 -13.40 18.55
C TYR A 92 -10.11 -14.52 19.14
N ASN A 93 -9.37 -15.23 18.29
CA ASN A 93 -8.40 -16.26 18.67
C ASN A 93 -7.09 -15.70 19.27
N GLY A 94 -7.11 -14.49 19.86
CA GLY A 94 -5.99 -13.88 20.59
C GLY A 94 -4.80 -13.43 19.75
N LYS A 95 -4.92 -13.39 18.41
CA LYS A 95 -3.79 -13.06 17.53
C LYS A 95 -3.62 -11.54 17.45
N ASN A 96 -2.37 -11.09 17.45
CA ASN A 96 -2.00 -9.67 17.52
C ASN A 96 -1.17 -9.21 16.30
N PRO A 97 -0.93 -7.90 16.10
CA PRO A 97 -0.22 -7.40 14.91
C PRO A 97 1.18 -7.96 14.73
N LYS A 98 1.90 -8.26 15.83
CA LYS A 98 3.22 -8.89 15.83
C LYS A 98 3.17 -10.34 15.33
N PHE A 99 2.14 -11.11 15.70
CA PHE A 99 1.89 -12.44 15.13
C PHE A 99 1.61 -12.35 13.63
N MET A 100 0.68 -11.48 13.21
CA MET A 100 0.32 -11.34 11.80
C MET A 100 1.50 -10.82 10.96
N PHE A 101 2.36 -9.98 11.54
CA PHE A 101 3.58 -9.50 10.88
C PHE A 101 4.54 -10.65 10.53
N LYS A 102 4.80 -11.53 11.51
CA LYS A 102 5.63 -12.74 11.32
C LYS A 102 5.02 -13.71 10.32
N TYR A 103 3.70 -13.93 10.39
CA TYR A 103 2.99 -14.80 9.46
C TYR A 103 3.11 -14.32 8.00
N LEU A 104 3.01 -13.01 7.76
CA LEU A 104 3.08 -12.44 6.41
C LEU A 104 4.51 -12.28 5.88
N ASP A 105 5.53 -12.27 6.75
CA ASP A 105 6.95 -12.29 6.38
C ASP A 105 7.32 -13.56 5.59
N ILE A 106 6.67 -14.69 5.87
CA ILE A 106 6.82 -15.97 5.14
C ILE A 106 6.57 -15.80 3.62
N PHE A 107 5.74 -14.84 3.23
CA PHE A 107 5.44 -14.52 1.82
C PHE A 107 6.30 -13.38 1.25
N ASN A 108 7.42 -13.06 1.89
CA ASN A 108 8.31 -11.93 1.55
C ASN A 108 7.58 -10.57 1.49
N THR A 109 6.52 -10.39 2.31
CA THR A 109 5.65 -9.20 2.25
C THR A 109 6.43 -7.90 2.46
N TRP A 110 7.38 -7.86 3.41
CA TRP A 110 8.10 -6.64 3.77
C TRP A 110 9.16 -6.23 2.73
N ALA A 111 9.70 -7.18 1.97
CA ALA A 111 10.56 -6.89 0.82
C ALA A 111 9.78 -6.23 -0.34
N LYS A 112 8.48 -6.51 -0.47
CA LYS A 112 7.55 -5.96 -1.46
C LYS A 112 6.49 -5.05 -0.83
N ILE A 113 6.84 -4.31 0.22
CA ILE A 113 5.85 -3.63 1.08
C ILE A 113 4.93 -2.65 0.32
N ASP A 114 5.46 -1.88 -0.64
CA ASP A 114 4.68 -0.92 -1.43
C ASP A 114 3.99 -1.53 -2.67
N ASN A 115 4.07 -2.86 -2.84
CA ASN A 115 3.48 -3.61 -3.94
C ASN A 115 2.95 -4.99 -3.48
N SER A 116 2.19 -5.02 -2.39
CA SER A 116 1.62 -6.27 -1.85
C SER A 116 0.25 -6.09 -1.20
N LYS A 117 -0.73 -6.89 -1.63
CA LYS A 117 -2.04 -7.01 -0.96
C LYS A 117 -1.92 -7.44 0.50
N ARG A 118 -0.86 -8.18 0.85
CA ARG A 118 -0.59 -8.63 2.23
C ARG A 118 -0.20 -7.46 3.13
N THR A 119 0.46 -6.42 2.62
CA THR A 119 0.67 -5.16 3.35
C THR A 119 -0.66 -4.56 3.76
N ILE A 120 -1.58 -4.37 2.81
CA ILE A 120 -2.91 -3.79 3.04
C ILE A 120 -3.68 -4.64 4.06
N GLN A 121 -3.63 -5.97 3.93
CA GLN A 121 -4.23 -6.91 4.89
C GLN A 121 -3.68 -6.75 6.31
N TRP A 122 -2.37 -6.53 6.47
CA TRP A 122 -1.75 -6.30 7.77
C TRP A 122 -2.16 -4.98 8.40
N PHE A 123 -2.21 -3.88 7.62
CA PHE A 123 -2.68 -2.59 8.13
C PHE A 123 -4.17 -2.64 8.52
N ARG A 124 -5.02 -3.29 7.72
CA ARG A 124 -6.42 -3.58 8.06
C ARG A 124 -6.53 -4.38 9.36
N PHE A 125 -5.76 -5.46 9.49
CA PHE A 125 -5.73 -6.29 10.70
C PHE A 125 -5.27 -5.48 11.93
N THR A 126 -4.23 -4.67 11.80
CA THR A 126 -3.68 -3.83 12.88
C THR A 126 -4.66 -2.77 13.31
N LYS A 127 -5.37 -2.13 12.36
CA LYS A 127 -6.48 -1.22 12.65
C LYS A 127 -7.61 -1.94 13.39
N ALA A 128 -8.13 -3.04 12.84
CA ALA A 128 -9.21 -3.82 13.45
C ALA A 128 -8.85 -4.36 14.85
N PHE A 129 -7.57 -4.68 15.10
CA PHE A 129 -7.07 -5.04 16.42
C PHE A 129 -7.12 -3.86 17.39
N ARG A 130 -6.64 -2.67 16.99
CA ARG A 130 -6.74 -1.43 17.80
C ARG A 130 -8.18 -1.01 18.03
N ASP A 131 -9.06 -1.12 17.04
CA ASP A 131 -10.48 -0.80 17.15
C ASP A 131 -11.18 -1.74 18.16
N LYS A 132 -10.75 -3.00 18.28
CA LYS A 132 -11.36 -4.02 19.18
C LYS A 132 -10.70 -4.12 20.57
N LYS A 133 -9.43 -3.74 20.71
CA LYS A 133 -8.66 -3.87 21.97
C LYS A 133 -8.26 -2.53 22.60
N GLY A 134 -8.44 -1.43 21.88
CA GLY A 134 -7.97 -0.10 22.26
C GLY A 134 -6.62 0.23 21.63
N ALA A 135 -6.38 1.51 21.37
CA ALA A 135 -5.14 1.99 20.75
C ALA A 135 -3.88 1.65 21.55
N GLY A 136 -3.98 1.58 22.88
CA GLY A 136 -2.88 1.21 23.78
C GLY A 136 -2.41 -0.25 23.64
N SER A 137 -3.22 -1.16 23.07
CA SER A 137 -2.81 -2.56 22.84
C SER A 137 -1.89 -2.74 21.64
N SER A 138 -1.67 -1.71 20.82
CA SER A 138 -0.63 -1.65 19.80
C SER A 138 -0.23 -0.19 19.58
N PRO A 139 0.64 0.35 20.46
CA PRO A 139 1.13 1.73 20.37
C PRO A 139 1.78 2.02 19.02
N ASN A 140 1.83 3.30 18.64
CA ASN A 140 2.47 3.72 17.39
C ASN A 140 3.95 3.32 17.35
N TYR A 141 4.67 3.38 18.48
CA TYR A 141 6.05 2.91 18.60
C TYR A 141 6.20 1.42 18.24
N ASP A 142 5.33 0.54 18.75
CA ASP A 142 5.38 -0.90 18.47
C ASP A 142 5.13 -1.20 16.99
N ILE A 143 4.15 -0.53 16.37
CA ILE A 143 3.84 -0.68 14.95
C ILE A 143 5.02 -0.20 14.10
N TYR A 144 5.61 0.93 14.47
CA TYR A 144 6.73 1.55 13.76
C TYR A 144 8.01 0.71 13.84
N THR A 145 8.43 0.33 15.04
CA THR A 145 9.64 -0.48 15.27
C THR A 145 9.54 -1.85 14.62
N LEU A 146 8.36 -2.48 14.68
CA LEU A 146 8.08 -3.74 14.01
C LEU A 146 8.26 -3.63 12.49
N LEU A 147 7.73 -2.58 11.85
CA LEU A 147 7.95 -2.33 10.42
C LEU A 147 9.42 -2.02 10.11
N ARG A 148 10.08 -1.14 10.88
CA ARG A 148 11.49 -0.77 10.68
C ARG A 148 12.46 -1.94 10.85
N SER A 149 12.09 -2.98 11.59
CA SER A 149 12.89 -4.22 11.69
C SER A 149 13.09 -4.97 10.37
N LYS A 150 12.27 -4.69 9.35
CA LYS A 150 12.35 -5.31 8.01
C LYS A 150 12.35 -4.31 6.84
N VAL A 151 11.96 -3.06 7.08
CA VAL A 151 11.71 -2.06 6.03
C VAL A 151 12.63 -0.85 6.22
N PRO A 152 13.35 -0.40 5.17
CA PRO A 152 14.08 0.87 5.16
C PRO A 152 13.20 2.09 5.44
N GLU A 153 13.82 3.12 5.99
CA GLU A 153 13.21 4.37 6.45
C GLU A 153 12.39 5.09 5.35
N ASP A 154 13.00 5.25 4.17
CA ASP A 154 12.43 5.88 2.98
C ASP A 154 11.23 5.09 2.44
N LYS A 155 11.39 3.77 2.27
CA LYS A 155 10.34 2.85 1.79
C LYS A 155 9.16 2.81 2.75
N LEU A 156 9.40 2.96 4.05
CA LEU A 156 8.35 2.99 5.06
C LEU A 156 7.51 4.27 4.96
N ALA A 157 8.15 5.44 4.86
CA ALA A 157 7.45 6.72 4.68
C ALA A 157 6.61 6.74 3.40
N ILE A 158 7.20 6.24 2.30
CA ILE A 158 6.56 6.02 1.01
C ILE A 158 5.34 5.08 1.11
N THR A 159 5.43 4.04 1.94
CA THR A 159 4.33 3.10 2.16
C THR A 159 3.18 3.77 2.90
N PHE A 160 3.44 4.51 3.97
CA PHE A 160 2.38 5.22 4.71
C PHE A 160 1.67 6.24 3.80
N GLU A 161 2.40 7.04 3.01
CA GLU A 161 1.81 7.96 2.05
C GLU A 161 0.92 7.23 1.03
N SER A 162 1.40 6.09 0.51
CA SER A 162 0.66 5.25 -0.44
C SER A 162 -0.65 4.69 0.15
N LEU A 163 -0.65 4.33 1.45
CA LEU A 163 -1.80 3.76 2.16
C LEU A 163 -2.90 4.80 2.48
N LYS A 164 -2.58 6.11 2.52
CA LYS A 164 -3.60 7.16 2.71
C LYS A 164 -4.70 7.14 1.63
N GLN A 165 -4.36 6.64 0.44
CA GLN A 165 -5.29 6.53 -0.69
C GLN A 165 -6.33 5.41 -0.53
N ILE A 166 -6.19 4.54 0.48
CA ILE A 166 -7.13 3.44 0.75
C ILE A 166 -8.02 3.84 1.94
N PRO A 167 -9.32 4.14 1.73
CA PRO A 167 -10.15 4.83 2.73
C PRO A 167 -10.22 4.17 4.11
N ASP A 168 -10.29 2.84 4.18
CA ASP A 168 -10.49 2.13 5.45
C ASP A 168 -9.23 1.94 6.29
N VAL A 169 -8.04 2.15 5.72
CA VAL A 169 -6.75 2.18 6.45
C VAL A 169 -6.15 3.58 6.58
N ARG A 170 -6.68 4.57 5.87
CA ARG A 170 -6.17 5.95 5.78
C ARG A 170 -5.79 6.56 7.13
N ASN A 171 -6.67 6.53 8.13
CA ASN A 171 -6.42 7.10 9.46
C ASN A 171 -5.19 6.46 10.13
N LEU A 172 -5.03 5.14 10.05
CA LEU A 172 -3.84 4.47 10.57
C LEU A 172 -2.58 4.88 9.80
N ALA A 173 -2.66 5.02 8.48
CA ALA A 173 -1.55 5.49 7.65
C ALA A 173 -1.12 6.93 8.00
N GLU A 174 -2.08 7.86 8.11
CA GLU A 174 -1.85 9.24 8.55
C GLU A 174 -1.25 9.30 9.96
N THR A 175 -1.77 8.50 10.89
CA THR A 175 -1.24 8.38 12.26
C THR A 175 0.22 7.90 12.28
N MET A 176 0.54 6.86 11.50
CA MET A 176 1.89 6.29 11.46
C MET A 176 2.89 7.19 10.74
N GLN A 177 2.47 7.90 9.69
CA GLN A 177 3.32 8.87 9.02
C GLN A 177 3.59 10.09 9.92
N ASN A 178 2.56 10.63 10.58
CA ASN A 178 2.75 11.72 11.55
C ASN A 178 3.68 11.32 12.70
N TYR A 179 3.64 10.05 13.13
CA TYR A 179 4.59 9.52 14.11
C TYR A 179 6.03 9.50 13.56
N GLN A 180 6.25 8.99 12.35
CA GLN A 180 7.57 8.97 11.70
C GLN A 180 8.13 10.39 11.47
N LEU A 181 7.32 11.32 10.98
CA LEU A 181 7.75 12.70 10.74
C LEU A 181 8.13 13.44 12.04
N LYS A 182 7.42 13.18 13.15
CA LYS A 182 7.82 13.69 14.48
C LYS A 182 9.15 13.09 14.93
N LEU A 183 9.30 11.77 14.81
CA LEU A 183 10.52 11.07 15.17
C LEU A 183 11.75 11.60 14.40
N TRP A 184 11.61 11.94 13.11
CA TRP A 184 12.67 12.63 12.36
C TRP A 184 12.99 14.04 12.90
N ILE A 185 11.97 14.83 13.30
CA ILE A 185 12.18 16.15 13.94
C ILE A 185 12.90 16.00 15.28
N ASP A 186 12.51 15.03 16.11
CA ASP A 186 13.11 14.74 17.41
C ASP A 186 14.58 14.28 17.26
N GLN A 187 14.88 13.56 16.17
CA GLN A 187 16.23 13.18 15.74
C GLN A 187 17.04 14.32 15.11
N LYS A 188 16.48 15.54 15.03
CA LYS A 188 17.09 16.75 14.44
C LYS A 188 17.40 16.62 12.95
N GLU A 189 16.65 15.77 12.23
CA GLU A 189 16.76 15.69 10.77
C GLU A 189 16.35 17.02 10.13
N THR A 190 17.07 17.43 9.08
CA THR A 190 16.81 18.67 8.34
C THR A 190 16.03 18.39 7.06
N PRO A 191 15.31 19.39 6.49
CA PRO A 191 14.68 19.25 5.17
C PRO A 191 15.64 18.76 4.07
N THR A 192 16.91 19.15 4.13
CA THR A 192 17.96 18.70 3.21
C THR A 192 18.31 17.22 3.42
N SER A 193 18.40 16.77 4.68
CA SER A 193 18.65 15.36 5.00
C SER A 193 17.48 14.47 4.59
N ILE A 194 16.23 14.87 4.88
CA ILE A 194 15.03 14.13 4.45
C ILE A 194 14.86 14.13 2.92
N ARG A 195 15.17 15.24 2.23
CA ARG A 195 15.22 15.28 0.76
C ARG A 195 16.18 14.22 0.20
N ARG A 196 17.39 14.13 0.78
CA ARG A 196 18.41 13.15 0.40
C ARG A 196 17.98 11.71 0.73
N LEU A 197 17.40 11.48 1.91
CA LEU A 197 16.86 10.17 2.34
C LEU A 197 15.78 9.67 1.37
N LEU A 198 14.88 10.55 0.95
CA LEU A 198 13.84 10.23 -0.04
C LEU A 198 14.40 10.14 -1.47
N GLY A 199 15.68 10.45 -1.71
CA GLY A 199 16.28 10.44 -3.05
C GLY A 199 15.60 11.42 -4.01
N ILE A 200 15.24 12.61 -3.53
CA ILE A 200 14.69 13.69 -4.34
C ILE A 200 15.87 14.57 -4.81
N PRO A 201 16.05 14.81 -6.12
CA PRO A 201 17.16 15.63 -6.60
C PRO A 201 17.05 17.11 -6.15
N HIS A 202 18.18 17.82 -6.21
CA HIS A 202 18.22 19.26 -5.93
C HIS A 202 17.76 20.14 -7.12
N SER A 203 17.64 19.57 -8.32
CA SER A 203 17.30 20.30 -9.54
C SER A 203 15.89 20.92 -9.48
N THR A 204 15.82 22.24 -9.57
CA THR A 204 14.60 23.06 -9.64
C THR A 204 13.83 22.95 -10.97
N ALA A 205 14.11 21.92 -11.78
CA ALA A 205 13.40 21.65 -13.02
C ALA A 205 11.96 21.21 -12.69
N LEU A 206 11.04 22.16 -12.85
CA LEU A 206 9.59 22.00 -12.68
C LEU A 206 9.09 20.73 -13.40
N LYS A 207 8.77 19.69 -12.63
CA LYS A 207 7.85 18.65 -13.07
C LYS A 207 6.58 18.72 -12.25
N THR A 208 5.48 18.97 -12.94
CA THR A 208 4.12 19.15 -12.39
C THR A 208 3.51 17.84 -11.86
N GLU A 209 4.31 16.80 -11.64
CA GLU A 209 3.92 15.60 -10.91
C GLU A 209 4.27 15.77 -9.44
N ARG A 210 3.26 16.12 -8.62
CA ARG A 210 3.37 16.12 -7.17
C ARG A 210 3.46 14.69 -6.67
N GLY A 211 4.68 14.15 -6.64
CA GLY A 211 4.95 12.76 -6.30
C GLY A 211 4.78 12.46 -4.80
N ARG A 212 4.61 11.18 -4.47
CA ARG A 212 4.52 10.70 -3.07
C ARG A 212 5.67 11.19 -2.18
N LYS A 213 6.88 11.32 -2.75
CA LYS A 213 8.07 11.81 -2.06
C LYS A 213 7.98 13.31 -1.73
N ASP A 214 7.42 14.10 -2.64
CA ASP A 214 7.26 15.55 -2.48
C ASP A 214 6.15 15.89 -1.47
N GLU A 215 5.10 15.07 -1.39
CA GLU A 215 4.07 15.19 -0.34
C GLU A 215 4.65 14.89 1.05
N ILE A 216 5.48 13.84 1.18
CA ILE A 216 6.20 13.54 2.43
C ILE A 216 7.12 14.71 2.81
N LEU A 217 7.94 15.21 1.88
CA LEU A 217 8.89 16.29 2.15
C LEU A 217 8.20 17.61 2.49
N SER A 218 7.14 17.99 1.77
CA SER A 218 6.39 19.22 2.06
C SER A 218 5.65 19.15 3.40
N THR A 219 5.06 18.00 3.74
CA THR A 219 4.47 17.74 5.06
C THR A 219 5.53 17.85 6.17
N PHE A 220 6.71 17.25 5.98
CA PHE A 220 7.83 17.35 6.91
C PHE A 220 8.27 18.80 7.11
N ILE A 221 8.49 19.57 6.03
CA ILE A 221 8.88 20.99 6.10
C ILE A 221 7.83 21.82 6.86
N LYS A 222 6.54 21.57 6.63
CA LYS A 222 5.45 22.25 7.35
C LYS A 222 5.51 21.96 8.86
N MET A 223 5.74 20.70 9.24
CA MET A 223 5.86 20.29 10.65
C MET A 223 7.14 20.84 11.31
N TYR A 224 8.28 20.76 10.62
CA TYR A 224 9.58 21.28 11.07
C TYR A 224 9.52 22.79 11.35
N ASN A 225 8.97 23.56 10.41
CA ASN A 225 8.80 25.01 10.56
C ASN A 225 7.76 25.37 11.63
N GLY A 226 6.69 24.56 11.78
CA GLY A 226 5.70 24.72 12.83
C GLY A 226 6.29 24.54 14.24
N GLY A 227 7.07 23.46 14.44
CA GLY A 227 7.77 23.19 15.70
C GLY A 227 8.82 24.26 16.03
N SER A 228 9.60 24.70 15.04
CA SER A 228 10.63 25.73 15.22
C SER A 228 10.08 27.11 15.58
N LYS A 229 8.80 27.41 15.33
CA LYS A 229 8.17 28.65 15.80
C LYS A 229 7.87 28.62 17.31
N MET A 230 7.50 27.45 17.84
CA MET A 230 7.14 27.30 19.26
C MET A 230 8.35 27.52 20.19
N THR A 231 9.54 27.07 19.78
CA THR A 231 10.78 27.18 20.58
C THR A 231 11.39 28.59 20.63
N ARG A 232 10.84 29.57 19.92
CA ARG A 232 11.33 30.97 19.91
C ARG A 232 10.54 31.93 20.81
N SER A 233 9.46 31.47 21.47
CA SER A 233 8.59 32.33 22.28
C SER A 233 8.65 32.07 23.79
N THR A 234 9.58 31.24 24.28
CA THR A 234 9.82 31.05 25.71
C THR A 234 11.19 31.60 26.11
N THR A 235 11.32 32.92 26.02
CA THR A 235 12.29 33.70 26.79
C THR A 235 11.61 35.01 27.16
N ILE A 236 10.77 34.93 28.19
CA ILE A 236 10.33 36.11 28.94
C ILE A 236 11.37 36.28 30.05
N VAL A 237 11.97 37.47 30.09
CA VAL A 237 12.85 37.96 31.16
C VAL A 237 11.99 38.47 32.31
#